data_AF-A0A839T952-F1
#
_entry.id   AF-A0A839T952-F1
#
_cell.length_a   1.000
_cell.length_b   1.000
_cell.length_c   1.000
_cell.angle_alpha   90.00
_cell.angle_beta   90.00
_cell.angle_gamma   90.00
#
_symmetry.space_group_name_H-M   'P 1'
#
loop_
_entity.id
_entity.type
_entity.pdbx_description
1 polymer ?
#
loop_
_entity_poly.entity_id
_entity_poly.type
_entity_poly.pdbx_seq_one_letter_code
_entity_poly.pdbx_strand_id
1 'polypeptide(L)'
;MAGTLTALKRELAAIDKAMQALLKRHATPALQSSKGLGPIFQATSLALLPELGTLRRRQIAKLVGVAPMNRDSGQSSGKRRIWGGRAPVGVALYMATLSAVRWDPLMRAHYQQLRTRGKLGKVALVACMRKLLTIVNARRRDELRAEATMAA
;
A
#
# COMPACT_ATOMS: atom_id res chain seq x y z
N MET A 1 2.66 -23.21 -29.49
CA MET A 1 2.98 -22.18 -28.47
C MET A 1 2.35 -20.81 -28.73
N ALA A 2 2.28 -20.30 -29.97
CA ALA A 2 1.70 -18.97 -30.25
C ALA A 2 0.20 -18.83 -29.90
N GLY A 3 -0.61 -19.88 -30.10
CA GLY A 3 -2.03 -19.89 -29.76
C GLY A 3 -2.29 -19.73 -28.25
N THR A 4 -1.57 -20.49 -27.41
CA THR A 4 -1.68 -20.43 -25.94
C THR A 4 -1.29 -19.06 -25.40
N LEU A 5 -0.20 -18.47 -25.91
CA LEU A 5 0.22 -17.12 -25.51
C LEU A 5 -0.85 -16.08 -25.86
N THR A 6 -1.48 -16.23 -27.01
CA THR A 6 -2.55 -15.32 -27.46
C THR A 6 -3.80 -15.46 -26.58
N ALA A 7 -4.17 -16.68 -26.19
CA ALA A 7 -5.27 -16.94 -25.27
C ALA A 7 -5.02 -16.30 -23.90
N LEU A 8 -3.85 -16.52 -23.29
CA LEU A 8 -3.49 -15.94 -21.99
C LEU A 8 -3.46 -14.40 -22.03
N LYS A 9 -3.00 -13.80 -23.13
CA LYS A 9 -3.05 -12.34 -23.30
C LYS A 9 -4.49 -11.80 -23.37
N ARG A 10 -5.40 -12.55 -24.02
CA ARG A 10 -6.83 -12.18 -24.08
C ARG A 10 -7.48 -12.29 -22.71
N GLU A 11 -7.20 -13.37 -21.96
CA GLU A 11 -7.70 -13.54 -20.59
C GLU A 11 -7.20 -12.45 -19.66
N LEU A 12 -5.89 -12.13 -19.71
CA LEU A 12 -5.33 -11.03 -18.93
C LEU A 12 -6.03 -9.71 -19.23
N ALA A 13 -6.23 -9.39 -20.51
CA ALA A 13 -6.94 -8.17 -20.92
C ALA A 13 -8.41 -8.15 -20.45
N ALA A 14 -9.09 -9.31 -20.46
CA ALA A 14 -10.46 -9.43 -19.96
C ALA A 14 -10.54 -9.19 -18.45
N ILE A 15 -9.61 -9.79 -17.67
CA ILE A 15 -9.52 -9.60 -16.22
C ILE A 15 -9.19 -8.14 -15.89
N ASP A 16 -8.23 -7.55 -16.59
CA ASP A 16 -7.87 -6.14 -16.41
C ASP A 16 -9.08 -5.23 -16.67
N LYS A 17 -9.84 -5.48 -17.73
CA LYS A 17 -11.06 -4.72 -18.04
C LYS A 17 -12.12 -4.87 -16.94
N ALA A 18 -12.34 -6.08 -16.44
CA ALA A 18 -13.28 -6.33 -15.34
C ALA A 18 -12.83 -5.63 -14.04
N MET A 19 -11.54 -5.70 -13.71
CA MET A 19 -10.95 -5.01 -12.56
C MET A 19 -11.15 -3.49 -12.68
N GLN A 20 -10.88 -2.89 -13.84
CA GLN A 20 -11.08 -1.46 -14.06
C GLN A 20 -12.54 -1.03 -13.90
N ALA A 21 -13.48 -1.85 -14.40
CA ALA A 21 -14.91 -1.58 -14.23
C ALA A 21 -15.33 -1.57 -12.74
N LEU A 22 -14.84 -2.54 -11.96
CA LEU A 22 -15.09 -2.59 -10.52
C LEU A 22 -14.44 -1.42 -9.78
N LEU A 23 -13.21 -1.06 -10.14
CA LEU A 23 -12.53 0.11 -9.57
C LEU A 23 -13.28 1.41 -9.85
N LYS A 24 -13.81 1.59 -11.05
CA LYS A 24 -14.61 2.79 -11.37
C LYS A 24 -15.83 2.93 -10.46
N ARG A 25 -16.42 1.81 -10.03
CA ARG A 25 -17.60 1.78 -9.15
C ARG A 25 -17.27 1.88 -7.66
N HIS A 26 -16.17 1.29 -7.23
CA HIS A 26 -15.88 1.06 -5.80
C HIS A 26 -14.62 1.74 -5.28
N ALA A 27 -13.77 2.32 -6.14
CA ALA A 27 -12.58 3.02 -5.69
C ALA A 27 -12.96 4.29 -4.92
N THR A 28 -12.41 4.42 -3.72
CA THR A 28 -12.60 5.60 -2.89
C THR A 28 -11.60 6.70 -3.29
N PRO A 29 -11.93 7.98 -3.06
CA PRO A 29 -11.00 9.08 -3.35
C PRO A 29 -9.64 8.90 -2.64
N ALA A 30 -9.63 8.30 -1.45
CA ALA A 30 -8.44 8.01 -0.64
C ALA A 30 -7.47 7.09 -1.37
N LEU A 31 -7.98 6.10 -2.11
CA LEU A 31 -7.16 5.19 -2.91
C LEU A 31 -6.64 5.83 -4.20
N GLN A 32 -7.23 6.95 -4.64
CA GLN A 32 -6.79 7.73 -5.80
C GLN A 32 -5.95 8.97 -5.42
N SER A 33 -5.79 9.20 -4.12
CA SER A 33 -5.33 10.47 -3.57
C SER A 33 -3.83 10.76 -3.73
N SER A 34 -3.00 9.77 -4.11
CA SER A 34 -1.56 9.94 -4.28
C SER A 34 -1.08 9.31 -5.58
N LYS A 35 -0.15 10.01 -6.24
CA LYS A 35 0.53 9.52 -7.45
C LYS A 35 1.33 8.27 -7.07
N GLY A 36 0.99 7.14 -7.68
CA GLY A 36 1.64 5.84 -7.42
C GLY A 36 0.69 4.77 -6.90
N LEU A 37 -0.52 5.13 -6.45
CA LEU A 37 -1.55 4.16 -6.07
C LEU A 37 -2.25 3.61 -7.34
N GLY A 38 -1.57 2.68 -8.01
CA GLY A 38 -2.07 2.06 -9.25
C GLY A 38 -3.25 1.10 -9.05
N PRO A 39 -3.92 0.67 -10.13
CA PRO A 39 -5.15 -0.12 -10.07
C PRO A 39 -5.00 -1.43 -9.30
N ILE A 40 -3.86 -2.11 -9.43
CA ILE A 40 -3.57 -3.35 -8.69
C ILE A 40 -3.59 -3.11 -7.17
N PHE A 41 -2.97 -2.02 -6.70
CA PHE A 41 -2.97 -1.68 -5.28
C PHE A 41 -4.37 -1.31 -4.80
N GLN A 42 -5.13 -0.55 -5.59
CA GLN A 42 -6.51 -0.17 -5.26
C GLN A 42 -7.38 -1.42 -5.14
N ALA A 43 -7.36 -2.31 -6.14
CA ALA A 43 -8.15 -3.53 -6.14
C ALA A 43 -7.76 -4.47 -5.00
N THR A 44 -6.45 -4.65 -4.76
CA THR A 44 -5.93 -5.47 -3.68
C THR A 44 -6.32 -4.91 -2.30
N SER A 45 -6.31 -3.59 -2.13
CA SER A 45 -6.71 -2.95 -0.88
C SER A 45 -8.22 -3.08 -0.64
N LEU A 46 -9.03 -2.89 -1.67
CA LEU A 46 -10.49 -3.07 -1.58
C LEU A 46 -10.86 -4.52 -1.22
N ALA A 47 -10.19 -5.50 -1.83
CA ALA A 47 -10.50 -6.92 -1.59
C ALA A 47 -9.92 -7.46 -0.28
N LEU A 48 -8.70 -7.06 0.09
CA LEU A 48 -7.93 -7.68 1.17
C LEU A 48 -7.66 -6.75 2.35
N LEU A 49 -8.18 -5.54 2.37
CA LEU A 49 -8.00 -4.57 3.47
C LEU A 49 -9.29 -3.78 3.78
N PRO A 50 -10.39 -4.45 4.17
CA PRO A 50 -11.65 -3.78 4.50
C PRO A 50 -11.56 -2.84 5.72
N GLU A 51 -10.54 -3.01 6.57
CA GLU A 51 -10.32 -2.19 7.77
C GLU A 51 -9.58 -0.87 7.49
N LEU A 52 -9.33 -0.56 6.21
CA LEU A 52 -8.71 0.69 5.78
C LEU A 52 -9.60 1.87 6.20
N GLY A 53 -9.05 2.79 6.98
CA GLY A 53 -9.76 3.96 7.52
C GLY A 53 -10.32 3.77 8.92
N THR A 54 -10.52 2.53 9.39
CA THR A 54 -11.05 2.28 10.74
C THR A 54 -9.93 2.02 11.76
N LEU A 55 -8.83 1.40 11.34
CA LEU A 55 -7.70 1.08 12.22
C LEU A 55 -6.78 2.26 12.49
N ARG A 56 -6.12 2.23 13.66
CA ARG A 56 -5.06 3.19 13.98
C ARG A 56 -3.81 2.92 13.15
N ARG A 57 -2.99 3.96 12.92
CA ARG A 57 -1.74 3.90 12.13
C ARG A 57 -0.79 2.74 12.46
N ARG A 58 -0.72 2.31 13.74
CA ARG A 58 0.15 1.19 14.16
C ARG A 58 -0.49 -0.16 13.87
N GLN A 59 -1.81 -0.28 14.04
CA GLN A 59 -2.55 -1.52 13.81
C GLN A 59 -2.54 -1.88 12.32
N ILE A 60 -2.84 -0.92 11.44
CA ILE A 60 -2.84 -1.17 10.00
C ILE A 60 -1.43 -1.48 9.47
N ALA A 61 -0.39 -0.80 9.97
CA ALA A 61 0.99 -1.09 9.59
C ALA A 61 1.41 -2.51 10.01
N LYS A 62 0.94 -2.99 11.18
CA LYS A 62 1.17 -4.37 11.63
C LYS A 62 0.36 -5.37 10.77
N LEU A 63 -0.89 -5.06 10.47
CA LEU A 63 -1.78 -5.90 9.65
C LEU A 63 -1.23 -6.11 8.23
N VAL A 64 -0.70 -5.07 7.60
CA VAL A 64 -0.09 -5.14 6.25
C VAL A 64 1.34 -5.71 6.28
N GLY A 65 1.95 -5.86 7.47
CA GLY A 65 3.29 -6.42 7.61
C GLY A 65 4.43 -5.45 7.32
N VAL A 66 4.19 -4.13 7.45
CA VAL A 66 5.20 -3.07 7.22
C VAL A 66 5.71 -2.41 8.51
N ALA A 67 5.19 -2.83 9.66
CA ALA A 67 5.70 -2.40 10.96
C ALA A 67 7.03 -3.10 11.28
N PRO A 68 8.10 -2.37 11.63
CA PRO A 68 9.33 -2.97 12.17
C PRO A 68 9.03 -3.67 13.49
N MET A 69 9.38 -4.94 13.58
CA MET A 69 9.16 -5.81 14.73
C MET A 69 10.49 -6.14 15.42
N ASN A 70 10.42 -6.35 16.73
CA ASN A 70 11.56 -6.69 17.58
C ASN A 70 11.98 -8.14 17.35
N ARG A 71 13.26 -8.35 17.04
CA ARG A 71 13.88 -9.70 16.98
C ARG A 71 14.81 -9.83 18.17
N ASP A 72 14.22 -9.83 19.36
CA ASP A 72 14.94 -9.91 20.62
C ASP A 72 14.71 -11.29 21.24
N SER A 73 15.73 -11.84 21.88
CA SER A 73 15.61 -12.91 22.88
C SER A 73 16.09 -12.36 24.22
N GLY A 74 15.78 -13.01 25.34
CA GLY A 74 16.10 -12.47 26.68
C GLY A 74 17.54 -11.95 26.84
N GLN A 75 18.52 -12.50 26.13
CA GLN A 75 19.92 -12.09 26.16
C GLN A 75 20.41 -11.38 24.88
N SER A 76 19.58 -11.21 23.83
CA SER A 76 20.01 -10.62 22.56
C SER A 76 19.03 -9.57 22.03
N SER A 77 19.56 -8.44 21.56
CA SER A 77 18.77 -7.49 20.78
C SER A 77 19.17 -7.46 19.31
N GLY A 78 18.27 -7.94 18.45
CA GLY A 78 18.50 -8.06 17.02
C GLY A 78 18.02 -6.83 16.23
N LYS A 79 18.58 -6.68 15.02
CA LYS A 79 18.08 -5.70 14.04
C LYS A 79 16.59 -5.91 13.77
N ARG A 80 15.83 -4.82 13.87
CA ARG A 80 14.38 -4.80 13.59
C ARG A 80 14.12 -5.20 12.13
N ARG A 81 13.12 -6.05 11.91
CA ARG A 81 12.71 -6.52 10.58
C ARG A 81 11.20 -6.41 10.42
N ILE A 82 10.75 -6.40 9.18
CA ILE A 82 9.34 -6.58 8.85
C ILE A 82 9.10 -8.07 8.58
N TRP A 83 7.97 -8.62 9.05
CA TRP A 83 7.52 -9.97 8.73
C TRP A 83 6.03 -10.12 9.02
N GLY A 84 5.43 -11.19 8.47
CA GLY A 84 4.01 -11.50 8.64
C GLY A 84 3.08 -10.51 7.94
N GLY A 85 1.85 -10.41 8.44
CA GLY A 85 0.81 -9.55 7.87
C GLY A 85 0.20 -10.10 6.57
N ARG A 86 -0.61 -9.27 5.90
CA ARG A 86 -1.23 -9.58 4.61
C ARG A 86 -0.23 -9.35 3.48
N ALA A 87 0.60 -10.36 3.21
CA ALA A 87 1.67 -10.30 2.22
C ALA A 87 1.23 -9.78 0.83
N PRO A 88 0.07 -10.17 0.26
CA PRO A 88 -0.38 -9.62 -1.03
C PRO A 88 -0.55 -8.10 -1.02
N VAL A 89 -1.11 -7.56 0.07
CA VAL A 89 -1.25 -6.10 0.26
C VAL A 89 0.11 -5.45 0.40
N GLY A 90 1.03 -6.07 1.15
CA GLY A 90 2.42 -5.59 1.30
C GLY A 90 3.17 -5.52 -0.04
N VAL A 91 3.03 -6.54 -0.90
CA VAL A 91 3.63 -6.57 -2.24
C VAL A 91 3.05 -5.49 -3.14
N ALA A 92 1.73 -5.35 -3.17
CA ALA A 92 1.07 -4.29 -3.95
C ALA A 92 1.49 -2.89 -3.47
N LEU A 93 1.57 -2.70 -2.15
CA LEU A 93 2.03 -1.45 -1.53
C LEU A 93 3.49 -1.15 -1.86
N TYR A 94 4.35 -2.17 -1.96
CA TYR A 94 5.75 -1.99 -2.36
C TYR A 94 5.83 -1.44 -3.78
N MET A 95 5.09 -2.04 -4.73
CA MET A 95 5.04 -1.55 -6.12
C MET A 95 4.46 -0.14 -6.22
N ALA A 96 3.41 0.16 -5.45
CA ALA A 96 2.85 1.50 -5.37
C ALA A 96 3.85 2.52 -4.82
N THR A 97 4.64 2.13 -3.81
CA THR A 97 5.64 2.99 -3.18
C THR A 97 6.81 3.31 -4.12
N LEU A 98 7.26 2.35 -4.95
CA LEU A 98 8.28 2.63 -5.96
C LEU A 98 7.84 3.75 -6.92
N SER A 99 6.59 3.66 -7.40
CA SER A 99 5.99 4.69 -8.24
C SER A 99 5.81 6.01 -7.49
N ALA A 100 5.37 5.97 -6.23
CA ALA A 100 5.19 7.16 -5.42
C ALA A 100 6.51 7.88 -5.15
N VAL A 101 7.57 7.17 -4.77
CA VAL A 101 8.91 7.76 -4.59
C VAL A 101 9.44 8.37 -5.89
N ARG A 102 9.07 7.81 -7.04
CA ARG A 102 9.45 8.35 -8.34
C ARG A 102 8.64 9.58 -8.73
N TRP A 103 7.33 9.64 -8.48
CA TRP A 103 6.47 10.67 -9.09
C TRP A 103 5.82 11.64 -8.11
N ASP A 104 5.73 11.30 -6.82
CA ASP A 104 5.21 12.15 -5.76
C ASP A 104 6.37 12.89 -5.06
N PRO A 105 6.45 14.24 -5.16
CA PRO A 105 7.52 15.02 -4.54
C PRO A 105 7.64 14.80 -3.03
N LEU A 106 6.52 14.61 -2.32
CA LEU A 106 6.52 14.41 -0.87
C LEU A 106 7.13 13.05 -0.48
N MET A 107 6.86 12.01 -1.27
CA MET A 107 7.45 10.69 -1.06
C MET A 107 8.91 10.65 -1.49
N ARG A 108 9.26 11.31 -2.60
CA ARG A 108 10.64 11.46 -3.06
C ARG A 108 11.51 12.15 -2.03
N ALA A 109 11.07 13.30 -1.50
CA ALA A 109 11.80 14.05 -0.49
C ALA A 109 12.00 13.22 0.79
N HIS A 110 10.97 12.50 1.23
CA HIS A 110 11.07 11.62 2.40
C HIS A 110 12.07 10.48 2.19
N TYR A 111 12.04 9.83 1.02
CA TYR A 111 12.99 8.78 0.66
C TYR A 111 14.42 9.32 0.66
N GLN A 112 14.66 10.46 0.01
CA GLN A 112 15.97 11.11 -0.05
C GLN A 112 16.48 11.48 1.33
N GLN A 113 15.64 12.07 2.19
CA GLN A 113 15.99 12.39 3.58
C GLN A 113 16.44 11.15 4.37
N LEU A 114 15.81 10.00 4.14
CA LEU A 114 16.24 8.76 4.80
C LEU A 114 17.57 8.25 4.24
N ARG A 115 17.79 8.39 2.93
CA ARG A 115 19.05 8.03 2.27
C ARG A 115 20.21 8.90 2.75
N THR A 116 20.02 10.22 2.89
CA THR A 116 21.05 11.12 3.41
C THR A 116 21.42 10.82 4.86
N ARG A 117 20.47 10.31 5.66
CA ARG A 117 20.70 9.81 7.02
C ARG A 117 21.36 8.41 7.07
N GLY A 118 21.93 7.95 5.96
CA GLY A 118 22.66 6.68 5.88
C GLY A 118 21.78 5.43 5.87
N LYS A 119 20.45 5.54 5.69
CA LYS A 119 19.59 4.35 5.61
C LYS A 119 19.79 3.62 4.29
N LEU A 120 19.83 2.29 4.35
CA LEU A 120 19.84 1.42 3.16
C LEU A 120 18.60 1.68 2.29
N GLY A 121 18.73 1.55 0.97
CA GLY A 121 17.66 1.86 0.02
C GLY A 121 16.36 1.11 0.32
N LYS A 122 16.44 -0.21 0.54
CA LYS A 122 15.26 -1.02 0.90
C LYS A 122 14.64 -0.61 2.24
N VAL A 123 15.44 -0.22 3.22
CA VAL A 123 14.93 0.26 4.53
C VAL A 123 14.20 1.60 4.38
N ALA A 124 14.74 2.50 3.56
CA ALA A 124 14.10 3.76 3.23
C ALA A 124 12.78 3.55 2.47
N LEU A 125 12.73 2.59 1.54
CA LEU A 125 11.48 2.23 0.85
C LEU A 125 10.43 1.66 1.80
N VAL A 126 10.79 0.75 2.72
CA VAL A 126 9.84 0.22 3.71
C VAL A 126 9.29 1.32 4.62
N ALA A 127 10.13 2.29 5.01
CA ALA A 127 9.66 3.46 5.75
C ALA A 127 8.67 4.32 4.91
N CYS A 128 8.94 4.49 3.62
CA CYS A 128 8.01 5.16 2.69
C CYS A 128 6.70 4.39 2.53
N MET A 129 6.73 3.05 2.44
CA MET A 129 5.52 2.20 2.41
C MET A 129 4.64 2.46 3.62
N ARG A 130 5.24 2.47 4.82
CA ARG A 130 4.53 2.75 6.06
C ARG A 130 3.95 4.16 6.09
N LYS A 131 4.68 5.16 5.58
CA LYS A 131 4.20 6.55 5.48
C LYS A 131 3.01 6.66 4.52
N LEU A 132 3.14 6.09 3.32
CA LEU A 132 2.10 6.06 2.30
C LEU A 132 0.82 5.39 2.81
N LEU A 133 0.94 4.20 3.42
CA LEU A 133 -0.19 3.49 4.02
C LEU A 133 -0.88 4.32 5.11
N THR A 134 -0.10 5.03 5.93
CA THR A 134 -0.66 5.89 6.98
C THR A 134 -1.45 7.07 6.40
N ILE A 135 -0.97 7.67 5.30
CA ILE A 135 -1.66 8.76 4.59
C ILE A 135 -2.97 8.25 3.99
N VAL A 136 -2.94 7.13 3.27
CA VAL A 136 -4.14 6.52 2.66
C VAL A 136 -5.16 6.16 3.73
N ASN A 137 -4.72 5.55 4.83
CA ASN A 137 -5.59 5.21 5.96
C ASN A 137 -6.21 6.45 6.63
N ALA A 138 -5.46 7.53 6.78
CA ALA A 138 -5.99 8.78 7.33
C ALA A 138 -7.04 9.39 6.40
N ARG A 139 -6.76 9.45 5.09
CA ARG A 139 -7.73 9.95 4.10
C ARG A 139 -9.01 9.12 4.09
N ARG A 140 -8.91 7.79 4.10
CA ARG A 140 -10.10 6.92 4.14
C ARG A 140 -10.90 7.10 5.43
N ARG A 141 -10.24 7.31 6.57
CA ARG A 141 -10.93 7.61 7.84
C ARG A 141 -11.71 8.92 7.74
N ASP A 142 -11.11 9.95 7.15
CA ASP A 142 -11.72 11.27 7.07
C ASP A 142 -12.93 11.24 6.09
N GLU A 143 -12.86 10.43 5.03
CA GLU A 143 -14.02 10.11 4.17
C GLU A 143 -15.16 9.41 4.91
N LEU A 144 -14.85 8.34 5.65
CA LEU A 144 -15.85 7.60 6.43
C LEU A 144 -16.57 8.51 7.45
N ARG A 145 -15.85 9.48 8.01
CA ARG A 145 -16.45 10.49 8.91
C ARG A 145 -17.36 11.45 8.17
N ALA A 146 -16.95 11.94 7.00
CA ALA A 146 -17.78 12.81 6.17
C ALA A 146 -19.06 12.10 5.71
N GLU A 147 -18.95 10.84 5.29
CA GLU A 147 -20.09 9.97 4.94
C GLU A 147 -21.07 9.82 6.12
N ALA A 148 -20.55 9.60 7.33
CA ALA A 148 -21.37 9.49 8.54
C ALA A 148 -22.05 10.81 8.93
N THR A 149 -21.40 11.96 8.75
CA THR A 149 -22.00 13.27 9.02
C THR A 149 -23.08 13.64 8.00
N MET A 150 -22.96 13.20 6.75
CA MET A 150 -23.99 13.43 5.73
C MET A 150 -25.22 12.52 5.90
N ALA A 151 -25.07 11.39 6.59
CA ALA A 151 -26.14 10.43 6.86
C ALA A 151 -26.90 10.71 8.17
N ALA A 152 -26.41 11.65 8.98
CA ALA A 152 -27.00 12.08 10.25
C ALA A 152 -27.77 13.39 10.08
#